data_AF-A0AAW6UI16-F1
#
_entry.id   AF-A0AAW6UI16-F1
#
_cell.length_a   1.000
_cell.length_b   1.000
_cell.length_c   1.000
_cell.angle_alpha   90.00
_cell.angle_beta   90.00
_cell.angle_gamma   90.00
#
_symmetry.space_group_name_H-M   'P 1'
#
loop_
_entity.id
_entity.type
_entity.pdbx_description
1 polymer ?
#
loop_
_entity_poly.entity_id
_entity_poly.type
_entity_poly.pdbx_seq_one_letter_code
_entity_poly.pdbx_strand_id
1 'polypeptide(L)'
;MRSLFILPFSELQHIALCALRYPLISQRSLLCCLSVMCVFCLCWFSLAGFEEASLTQSSLLGVGYICGATSAIGWGLKTSEMSRNALRIGFGIFAIVIIWLNVADNGFIRAVQLLAEGQFHSENNRISVMMALRDMLLINAAASLCPYVFWIGLMWIEFRNFRHNSTFRKNALLRMVANFKLVLYQIFIVTGMSFSLLLLTAWTAMPFMFSPLMTVWVALFVFLSIYRIENGSPPEFILHGIATVGKVNR
;
A
#
# COMPACT_ATOMS: atom_id res chain seq x y z
N MET A 1 4.06 -34.32 -7.17
CA MET A 1 3.56 -32.93 -7.12
C MET A 1 2.26 -32.93 -6.32
N ARG A 2 2.29 -32.55 -5.04
CA ARG A 2 1.06 -32.34 -4.27
C ARG A 2 0.25 -31.26 -4.96
N SER A 3 -1.06 -31.48 -5.09
CA SER A 3 -2.01 -30.62 -5.78
C SER A 3 -1.71 -29.15 -5.53
N LEU A 4 -1.74 -28.35 -6.60
CA LEU A 4 -1.84 -26.92 -6.47
C LEU A 4 -3.06 -26.62 -5.60
N PHE A 5 -2.83 -26.22 -4.35
CA PHE A 5 -3.87 -25.78 -3.45
C PHE A 5 -4.43 -24.48 -4.01
N ILE A 6 -5.52 -24.63 -4.78
CA ILE A 6 -6.36 -23.52 -5.18
C ILE A 6 -7.27 -23.25 -3.99
N LEU A 7 -7.10 -22.09 -3.34
CA LEU A 7 -7.99 -21.70 -2.24
C LEU A 7 -9.44 -21.65 -2.78
N PRO A 8 -10.40 -22.31 -2.11
CA PRO A 8 -11.81 -22.18 -2.48
C PRO A 8 -12.28 -20.74 -2.25
N PHE A 9 -13.33 -20.35 -2.96
CA PHE A 9 -13.85 -18.98 -2.89
C PHE A 9 -14.28 -18.56 -1.48
N SER A 10 -14.85 -19.50 -0.71
CA SER A 10 -15.22 -19.28 0.70
C SER A 10 -14.01 -18.94 1.58
N GLU A 11 -12.85 -19.58 1.35
CA GLU A 11 -11.62 -19.24 2.08
C GLU A 11 -11.07 -17.87 1.65
N LEU A 12 -11.13 -17.52 0.36
CA LEU A 12 -10.72 -16.19 -0.10
C LEU A 12 -11.59 -15.08 0.50
N GLN A 13 -12.91 -15.26 0.54
CA GLN A 13 -13.83 -14.33 1.20
C GLN A 13 -13.52 -14.19 2.69
N HIS A 14 -13.26 -15.30 3.36
CA HIS A 14 -12.90 -15.30 4.77
C HIS A 14 -11.60 -14.53 5.05
N ILE A 15 -10.56 -14.75 4.23
CA ILE A 15 -9.29 -14.03 4.32
C ILE A 15 -9.48 -12.53 4.05
N ALA A 16 -10.33 -12.18 3.08
CA ALA A 16 -10.68 -10.80 2.76
C ALA A 16 -11.33 -10.07 3.95
N LEU A 17 -12.27 -10.72 4.64
CA LEU A 17 -12.90 -10.20 5.86
C LEU A 17 -11.90 -10.06 7.01
N CYS A 18 -10.99 -11.02 7.17
CA CYS A 18 -9.92 -10.95 8.15
C CYS A 18 -8.99 -9.75 7.88
N ALA A 19 -8.60 -9.53 6.63
CA ALA A 19 -7.79 -8.38 6.22
C ALA A 19 -8.49 -7.04 6.49
N LEU A 20 -9.82 -6.95 6.34
CA LEU A 20 -10.58 -5.72 6.65
C LEU A 20 -10.49 -5.32 8.12
N ARG A 21 -10.39 -6.31 9.02
CA ARG A 21 -10.31 -6.06 10.46
C ARG A 21 -8.97 -5.51 10.91
N TYR A 22 -7.93 -5.57 10.06
CA TYR A 22 -6.55 -5.20 10.40
C TYR A 22 -6.38 -3.87 11.16
N PRO A 23 -6.99 -2.75 10.75
CA PRO A 23 -6.82 -1.47 11.45
C PRO A 23 -7.27 -1.53 12.92
N LEU A 24 -8.20 -2.43 13.26
CA LEU A 24 -8.82 -2.55 14.58
C LEU A 24 -8.11 -3.54 15.50
N ILE A 25 -7.13 -4.31 14.99
CA ILE A 25 -6.52 -5.41 15.75
C ILE A 25 -5.50 -4.89 16.77
N SER A 26 -4.83 -3.76 16.50
CA SER A 26 -3.82 -3.20 17.39
C SER A 26 -3.53 -1.72 17.09
N GLN A 27 -2.94 -1.02 18.06
CA GLN A 27 -2.44 0.34 17.83
C GLN A 27 -1.39 0.38 16.70
N ARG A 28 -0.57 -0.66 16.56
CA ARG A 28 0.45 -0.74 15.51
C ARG A 28 -0.15 -0.84 14.12
N SER A 29 -1.20 -1.65 13.96
CA SER A 29 -1.90 -1.79 12.68
C SER A 29 -2.66 -0.50 12.33
N LEU A 30 -3.23 0.19 13.31
CA LEU A 30 -3.77 1.54 13.11
C LEU A 30 -2.68 2.53 12.67
N LEU A 31 -1.53 2.56 13.34
CA LEU A 31 -0.40 3.42 12.97
C LEU A 31 0.14 3.10 11.58
N CYS A 32 0.14 1.83 11.16
CA CYS A 32 0.49 1.43 9.80
C CYS A 32 -0.49 2.06 8.79
N CYS A 33 -1.80 1.94 9.02
CA CYS A 33 -2.81 2.55 8.16
C CYS A 33 -2.65 4.07 8.07
N LEU A 34 -2.47 4.75 9.20
CA LEU A 34 -2.26 6.21 9.25
C LEU A 34 -0.95 6.61 8.55
N SER A 35 0.11 5.82 8.67
CA SER A 35 1.39 6.09 8.00
C SER A 35 1.24 6.00 6.48
N VAL A 36 0.50 5.02 5.97
CA VAL A 36 0.25 4.86 4.52
C VAL A 36 -0.63 5.98 3.99
N MET A 37 -1.63 6.43 4.77
CA MET A 37 -2.40 7.64 4.46
C MET A 37 -1.48 8.89 4.42
N CYS A 38 -0.58 9.04 5.38
CA CYS A 38 0.35 10.16 5.44
C CYS A 38 1.30 10.18 4.22
N VAL A 39 1.86 9.03 3.84
CA VAL A 39 2.69 8.89 2.63
C VAL A 39 1.90 9.28 1.38
N PHE A 40 0.66 8.83 1.25
CA PHE A 40 -0.22 9.22 0.15
C PHE A 40 -0.45 10.75 0.12
N CYS A 41 -0.79 11.34 1.26
CA CYS A 41 -1.01 12.78 1.38
C CYS A 41 0.26 13.56 1.01
N LEU A 42 1.44 13.17 1.49
CA LEU A 42 2.68 13.84 1.16
C LEU A 42 2.97 13.81 -0.35
N CYS A 43 2.75 12.67 -1.01
CA CYS A 43 2.90 12.57 -2.46
C CYS A 43 1.85 13.43 -3.20
N TRP A 44 0.60 13.42 -2.75
CA TRP A 44 -0.46 14.23 -3.33
C TRP A 44 -0.21 15.73 -3.18
N PHE A 45 0.12 16.21 -1.99
CA PHE A 45 0.47 17.61 -1.76
C PHE A 45 1.72 18.01 -2.57
N SER A 46 2.68 17.10 -2.73
CA SER A 46 3.83 17.34 -3.61
C SER A 46 3.41 17.53 -5.07
N LEU A 47 2.47 16.74 -5.59
CA LEU A 47 1.93 16.92 -6.94
C LEU A 47 1.10 18.21 -7.08
N ALA A 48 0.29 18.51 -6.08
CA ALA A 48 -0.63 19.64 -6.09
C ALA A 48 0.09 21.00 -6.12
N GLY A 49 1.33 21.06 -5.65
CA GLY A 49 2.14 22.27 -5.73
C GLY A 49 2.92 22.44 -7.04
N PHE A 50 2.64 21.65 -8.08
CA PHE A 50 3.07 21.93 -9.44
C PHE A 50 1.89 22.48 -10.25
N GLU A 51 2.09 23.57 -10.99
CA GLU A 51 1.07 24.12 -11.91
C GLU A 51 0.71 23.11 -13.01
N GLU A 52 1.73 22.46 -13.56
CA GLU A 52 1.64 21.31 -14.48
C GLU A 52 2.72 20.28 -14.11
N ALA A 53 2.32 19.19 -13.46
CA ALA A 53 3.26 18.12 -13.16
C ALA A 53 3.66 17.38 -14.44
N SER A 54 4.96 17.30 -14.71
CA SER A 54 5.47 16.49 -15.81
C SER A 54 5.26 14.99 -15.54
N LEU A 55 5.15 14.18 -16.59
CA LEU A 55 5.07 12.72 -16.49
C LEU A 55 6.20 12.13 -15.62
N THR A 56 7.39 12.73 -15.70
CA THR A 56 8.56 12.32 -14.91
C THR A 56 8.36 12.57 -13.41
N GLN A 57 7.78 13.71 -13.03
CA GLN A 57 7.48 14.02 -11.62
C GLN A 57 6.41 13.10 -11.06
N SER A 58 5.32 12.89 -11.80
CA SER A 58 4.25 11.95 -11.41
C SER A 58 4.77 10.51 -11.28
N SER A 59 5.64 10.09 -12.19
CA SER A 59 6.26 8.75 -12.15
C SER A 59 7.20 8.59 -10.95
N LEU A 60 8.04 9.59 -10.67
CA LEU A 60 8.92 9.59 -9.50
C LEU A 60 8.12 9.54 -8.20
N LEU A 61 7.03 10.31 -8.09
CA LEU A 61 6.13 10.24 -6.94
C LEU A 61 5.41 8.91 -6.84
N GLY A 62 5.05 8.28 -7.96
CA GLY A 62 4.54 6.92 -7.97
C GLY A 62 5.54 5.92 -7.37
N VAL A 63 6.81 6.00 -7.75
CA VAL A 63 7.88 5.17 -7.16
C VAL A 63 8.07 5.49 -5.68
N GLY A 64 8.08 6.76 -5.31
CA GLY A 64 8.17 7.21 -3.91
C GLY A 64 7.02 6.67 -3.06
N TYR A 65 5.78 6.80 -3.55
CA TYR A 65 4.57 6.29 -2.91
C TYR A 65 4.66 4.78 -2.70
N ILE A 66 5.00 4.02 -3.74
CA ILE A 66 5.16 2.56 -3.67
C ILE A 66 6.19 2.18 -2.60
N CYS A 67 7.37 2.82 -2.62
CA CYS A 67 8.44 2.51 -1.67
C CYS A 67 8.04 2.87 -0.23
N GLY A 68 7.44 4.04 -0.01
CA GLY A 68 6.98 4.49 1.30
C GLY A 68 5.85 3.64 1.86
N ALA A 69 4.81 3.37 1.05
CA ALA A 69 3.67 2.56 1.44
C ALA A 69 4.08 1.10 1.74
N THR A 70 4.91 0.49 0.89
CA THR A 70 5.41 -0.88 1.11
C THR A 70 6.27 -0.97 2.36
N SER A 71 7.06 0.06 2.66
CA SER A 71 7.86 0.13 3.89
C SER A 71 6.99 0.31 5.13
N ALA A 72 5.98 1.17 5.08
CA ALA A 72 5.03 1.35 6.17
C ALA A 72 4.23 0.07 6.44
N ILE A 73 3.75 -0.60 5.39
CA ILE A 73 3.08 -1.91 5.49
C ILE A 73 4.02 -2.96 6.06
N GLY A 74 5.23 -3.09 5.52
CA GLY A 74 6.24 -4.00 6.06
C GLY A 74 6.47 -3.77 7.56
N TRP A 75 6.64 -2.51 7.97
CA TRP A 75 6.79 -2.14 9.39
C TRP A 75 5.56 -2.52 10.23
N GLY A 76 4.35 -2.33 9.72
CA GLY A 76 3.11 -2.73 10.40
C GLY A 76 2.94 -4.24 10.53
N LEU A 77 3.40 -4.99 9.54
CA LEU A 77 3.37 -6.46 9.49
C LEU A 77 4.52 -7.11 10.24
N LYS A 78 5.54 -6.33 10.64
CA LYS A 78 6.80 -6.79 11.24
C LYS A 78 6.62 -8.07 12.04
N THR A 79 7.18 -9.14 11.48
CA THR A 79 7.48 -10.41 12.13
C THR A 79 8.91 -10.32 12.69
N SER A 80 9.31 -11.28 13.54
CA SER A 80 10.67 -11.34 14.10
C SER A 80 11.78 -11.42 13.03
N GLU A 81 11.43 -11.77 11.79
CA GLU A 81 12.37 -12.06 10.70
C GLU A 81 12.61 -10.90 9.73
N MET A 82 11.89 -9.78 9.87
CA MET A 82 11.94 -8.69 8.88
C MET A 82 13.25 -7.89 8.92
N SER A 83 13.84 -7.67 7.74
CA SER A 83 15.07 -6.88 7.58
C SER A 83 14.83 -5.39 7.86
N ARG A 84 15.39 -4.88 8.96
CA ARG A 84 15.39 -3.44 9.28
C ARG A 84 16.05 -2.59 8.19
N ASN A 85 16.99 -3.16 7.44
CA ASN A 85 17.68 -2.47 6.35
C ASN A 85 16.79 -2.28 5.13
N ALA A 86 15.91 -3.24 4.82
CA ALA A 86 14.97 -3.12 3.71
C ALA A 86 13.97 -1.97 3.93
N LEU A 87 13.46 -1.85 5.16
CA LEU A 87 12.63 -0.70 5.55
C LEU A 87 13.36 0.64 5.39
N ARG A 88 14.61 0.71 5.85
CA ARG A 88 15.42 1.94 5.74
C ARG A 88 15.65 2.33 4.29
N ILE A 89 15.90 1.37 3.41
CA ILE A 89 16.09 1.62 1.98
C ILE A 89 14.80 2.15 1.37
N GLY A 90 13.66 1.49 1.61
CA GLY A 90 12.38 1.92 1.04
C GLY A 90 11.92 3.30 1.55
N PHE A 91 12.03 3.57 2.86
CA PHE A 91 11.80 4.91 3.40
C PHE A 91 12.82 5.93 2.90
N GLY A 92 14.08 5.52 2.68
CA GLY A 92 15.13 6.35 2.11
C GLY A 92 14.82 6.79 0.68
N ILE A 93 14.37 5.88 -0.18
CA ILE A 93 13.93 6.20 -1.55
C ILE A 93 12.75 7.18 -1.50
N PHE A 94 11.75 6.93 -0.65
CA PHE A 94 10.63 7.84 -0.46
C PHE A 94 11.10 9.25 -0.05
N ALA A 95 11.97 9.34 0.96
CA ALA A 95 12.50 10.61 1.44
C ALA A 95 13.29 11.35 0.34
N ILE A 96 14.15 10.64 -0.41
CA ILE A 96 14.92 11.22 -1.51
C ILE A 96 14.00 11.80 -2.58
N VAL A 97 12.97 11.05 -2.99
CA VAL A 97 11.99 11.52 -3.99
C VAL A 97 11.28 12.79 -3.52
N ILE A 98 10.78 12.80 -2.28
CA ILE A 98 10.10 13.96 -1.72
C ILE A 98 11.05 15.15 -1.64
N ILE A 99 12.26 14.98 -1.10
CA ILE A 99 13.23 16.07 -0.97
C ILE A 99 13.60 16.62 -2.36
N TRP A 100 13.88 15.74 -3.32
CA TRP A 100 14.26 16.13 -4.67
C TRP A 100 13.19 16.97 -5.37
N LEU A 101 11.92 16.61 -5.17
CA LEU A 101 10.78 17.32 -5.77
C LEU A 101 10.41 18.63 -5.05
N ASN A 102 11.01 18.88 -3.88
CA ASN A 102 10.86 20.12 -3.14
C ASN A 102 12.03 21.08 -3.32
N VAL A 103 12.97 20.78 -4.22
CA VAL A 103 14.05 21.69 -4.56
C VAL A 103 13.47 22.89 -5.35
N ALA A 104 13.87 24.11 -4.95
CA ALA A 104 13.46 25.39 -5.53
C ALA A 104 11.99 25.81 -5.25
N ASP A 105 11.53 25.66 -4.00
CA ASP A 105 10.21 26.10 -3.48
C ASP A 105 8.98 25.56 -4.22
N ASN A 106 9.15 24.54 -5.08
CA ASN A 106 8.07 23.86 -5.78
C ASN A 106 7.57 22.63 -5.00
N GLY A 107 6.46 22.04 -5.46
CA GLY A 107 5.94 20.80 -4.90
C GLY A 107 5.28 21.00 -3.53
N PHE A 108 5.67 20.22 -2.52
CA PHE A 108 5.03 20.26 -1.20
C PHE A 108 5.15 21.64 -0.54
N ILE A 109 6.30 22.31 -0.67
CA ILE A 109 6.51 23.66 -0.11
C ILE A 109 5.52 24.66 -0.71
N ARG A 110 5.40 24.68 -2.04
CA ARG A 110 4.42 25.52 -2.76
C ARG A 110 2.99 25.21 -2.36
N ALA A 111 2.64 23.93 -2.24
CA ALA A 111 1.30 23.52 -1.82
C ALA A 111 0.95 24.03 -0.41
N VAL A 112 1.90 23.99 0.51
CA VAL A 112 1.73 24.55 1.87
C VAL A 112 1.60 26.07 1.84
N GLN A 113 2.39 26.77 1.04
CA GLN A 113 2.27 28.24 0.87
C GLN A 113 0.90 28.62 0.32
N LEU A 114 0.44 27.96 -0.75
CA LEU A 114 -0.89 28.17 -1.32
C LEU A 114 -2.00 27.90 -0.30
N LEU A 115 -1.82 26.93 0.60
CA LEU A 115 -2.77 26.64 1.66
C LEU A 115 -2.76 27.71 2.76
N ALA A 116 -1.58 28.18 3.17
CA ALA A 116 -1.43 29.27 4.14
C ALA A 116 -1.99 30.60 3.63
N GLU A 117 -1.88 30.86 2.33
CA GLU A 117 -2.40 32.05 1.67
C GLU A 117 -3.90 31.95 1.32
N GLY A 118 -4.54 30.81 1.60
CA GLY A 118 -5.95 30.56 1.24
C GLY A 118 -6.20 30.41 -0.26
N GLN A 119 -5.14 30.33 -1.07
CA GLN A 119 -5.19 30.23 -2.53
C GLN A 119 -5.24 28.79 -3.05
N PHE A 120 -5.12 27.79 -2.18
CA PHE A 120 -5.14 26.37 -2.55
C PHE A 120 -6.46 25.94 -3.24
N HIS A 121 -7.56 26.62 -2.92
CA HIS A 121 -8.88 26.39 -3.52
C HIS A 121 -9.34 27.52 -4.44
N SER A 122 -8.43 28.42 -4.85
CA SER A 122 -8.74 29.46 -5.84
C SER A 122 -9.16 28.83 -7.17
N GLU A 123 -9.92 29.56 -7.98
CA GLU A 123 -10.43 29.08 -9.27
C GLU A 123 -9.30 28.59 -10.20
N ASN A 124 -8.14 29.27 -10.15
CA ASN A 124 -6.95 28.93 -10.92
C ASN A 124 -6.24 27.66 -10.41
N ASN A 125 -6.13 27.48 -9.09
CA ASN A 125 -5.38 26.35 -8.50
C ASN A 125 -6.23 25.10 -8.27
N ARG A 126 -7.55 25.25 -8.21
CA ARG A 126 -8.50 24.16 -7.96
C ARG A 126 -8.39 23.05 -9.01
N ILE A 127 -8.16 23.42 -10.27
CA ILE A 127 -8.01 22.46 -11.37
C ILE A 127 -6.73 21.63 -11.17
N SER A 128 -5.59 22.28 -10.92
CA SER A 128 -4.31 21.58 -10.67
C SER A 128 -4.36 20.67 -9.43
N VAL A 129 -4.99 21.12 -8.34
CA VAL A 129 -5.18 20.29 -7.12
C VAL A 129 -6.05 19.05 -7.40
N MET A 130 -7.12 19.19 -8.19
CA MET A 130 -7.97 18.06 -8.60
C MET A 130 -7.26 17.10 -9.55
N MET A 131 -6.46 17.61 -10.49
CA MET A 131 -5.66 16.78 -11.40
C MET A 131 -4.60 15.99 -10.63
N ALA A 132 -3.87 16.64 -9.71
CA ALA A 132 -2.92 15.98 -8.82
C ALA A 132 -3.56 14.87 -7.98
N LEU A 133 -4.77 15.11 -7.47
CA LEU A 133 -5.51 14.09 -6.70
C LEU A 133 -5.88 12.90 -7.59
N ARG A 134 -6.41 13.17 -8.79
CA ARG A 134 -6.74 12.13 -9.77
C ARG A 134 -5.52 11.27 -10.13
N ASP A 135 -4.38 11.89 -10.38
CA ASP A 135 -3.14 11.19 -10.73
C ASP A 135 -2.66 10.30 -9.59
N MET A 136 -2.71 10.79 -8.35
CA MET A 136 -2.38 9.97 -7.19
C MET A 136 -3.34 8.81 -6.97
N LEU A 137 -4.62 8.98 -7.27
CA LEU A 137 -5.60 7.89 -7.20
C LEU A 137 -5.36 6.84 -8.27
N LEU A 138 -4.98 7.25 -9.47
CA LEU A 138 -4.57 6.33 -10.54
C LEU A 138 -3.30 5.57 -10.17
N ILE A 139 -2.30 6.27 -9.61
CA ILE A 139 -1.08 5.65 -9.06
C ILE A 139 -1.44 4.65 -7.96
N ASN A 140 -2.32 5.02 -7.03
CA ASN A 140 -2.77 4.15 -5.95
C ASN A 140 -3.52 2.90 -6.44
N ALA A 141 -4.41 3.08 -7.42
CA ALA A 141 -5.13 1.98 -8.06
C ALA A 141 -4.16 1.06 -8.83
N ALA A 142 -3.23 1.63 -9.59
CA ALA A 142 -2.21 0.88 -10.31
C ALA A 142 -1.29 0.08 -9.37
N ALA A 143 -0.83 0.70 -8.28
CA ALA A 143 -0.06 0.02 -7.24
C ALA A 143 -0.88 -1.10 -6.59
N SER A 144 -2.16 -0.87 -6.32
CA SER A 144 -3.07 -1.85 -5.73
C SER A 144 -3.44 -3.00 -6.67
N LEU A 145 -3.45 -2.76 -7.99
CA LEU A 145 -3.67 -3.77 -9.03
C LEU A 145 -2.40 -4.56 -9.39
N CYS A 146 -1.23 -4.08 -8.97
CA CYS A 146 0.05 -4.73 -9.24
C CYS A 146 0.47 -5.61 -8.05
N PRO A 147 0.08 -6.92 -8.01
CA PRO A 147 0.44 -7.82 -6.91
C PRO A 147 1.95 -7.93 -6.69
N TYR A 148 2.77 -7.66 -7.72
CA TYR A 148 4.23 -7.66 -7.66
C TYR A 148 4.80 -6.60 -6.72
N VAL A 149 4.14 -5.46 -6.57
CA VAL A 149 4.54 -4.39 -5.64
C VAL A 149 4.46 -4.89 -4.19
N PHE A 150 3.37 -5.57 -3.84
CA PHE A 150 3.19 -6.15 -2.50
C PHE A 150 4.03 -7.40 -2.29
N TRP A 151 4.41 -8.07 -3.37
CA TRP A 151 5.38 -9.16 -3.34
C TRP A 151 6.73 -8.69 -2.83
N ILE A 152 7.20 -7.51 -3.23
CA ILE A 152 8.44 -6.92 -2.70
C ILE A 152 8.34 -6.74 -1.18
N GLY A 153 7.19 -6.29 -0.67
CA GLY A 153 6.93 -6.19 0.77
C GLY A 153 6.95 -7.55 1.48
N LEU A 154 6.29 -8.56 0.92
CA LEU A 154 6.33 -9.95 1.39
C LEU A 154 7.75 -10.51 1.46
N MET A 155 8.55 -10.23 0.44
CA MET A 155 9.94 -10.67 0.33
C MET A 155 10.83 -9.98 1.35
N TRP A 156 10.48 -8.77 1.79
CA TRP A 156 11.16 -8.08 2.87
C TRP A 156 10.79 -8.64 4.25
N ILE A 157 9.51 -8.99 4.44
CA ILE A 157 8.99 -9.61 5.68
C ILE A 157 9.59 -11.01 5.86
N GLU A 158 9.59 -11.82 4.81
CA GLU A 158 10.11 -13.19 4.77
C GLU A 158 11.55 -13.27 4.26
N PHE A 159 12.32 -12.20 4.35
CA PHE A 159 13.63 -12.10 3.69
C PHE A 159 14.58 -13.25 4.06
N ARG A 160 14.53 -13.72 5.32
CA ARG A 160 15.33 -14.87 5.78
C ARG A 160 14.89 -16.16 5.09
N ASN A 161 13.60 -16.45 5.08
CA ASN A 161 13.03 -17.63 4.41
C ASN A 161 13.24 -17.57 2.89
N PHE A 162 13.12 -16.39 2.29
CA PHE A 162 13.38 -16.19 0.87
C PHE A 162 14.87 -16.38 0.50
N ARG A 163 15.79 -15.93 1.36
CA ARG A 163 17.23 -16.04 1.15
C ARG A 163 17.73 -17.49 1.30
N HIS A 164 17.19 -18.22 2.27
CA HIS A 164 17.73 -19.53 2.65
C HIS A 164 16.92 -20.73 2.14
N ASN A 165 15.67 -20.55 1.71
CA ASN A 165 14.82 -21.63 1.22
C ASN A 165 14.43 -21.41 -0.25
N SER A 166 15.20 -22.00 -1.17
CA SER A 166 14.93 -21.93 -2.61
C SER A 166 13.58 -22.54 -3.01
N THR A 167 13.08 -23.50 -2.24
CA THR A 167 11.80 -24.15 -2.45
C THR A 167 10.64 -23.21 -2.10
N PHE A 168 10.76 -22.45 -1.01
CA PHE A 168 9.80 -21.40 -0.64
C PHE A 168 9.71 -20.33 -1.74
N ARG A 169 10.86 -19.84 -2.22
CA ARG A 169 10.93 -18.87 -3.33
C ARG A 169 10.24 -19.37 -4.60
N LYS A 170 10.57 -20.58 -5.05
CA LYS A 170 10.04 -21.14 -6.30
C LYS A 170 8.55 -21.46 -6.19
N ASN A 171 8.12 -22.00 -5.05
CA ASN A 171 6.73 -22.39 -4.85
C ASN A 171 5.82 -21.19 -4.64
N ALA A 172 6.23 -20.14 -3.91
CA ALA A 172 5.42 -18.94 -3.71
C ALA A 172 5.09 -18.26 -5.05
N LEU A 173 6.08 -18.09 -5.93
CA LEU A 173 5.91 -17.41 -7.22
C LEU A 173 5.04 -18.24 -8.17
N LEU A 174 5.32 -19.54 -8.27
CA LEU A 174 4.60 -20.48 -9.14
C LEU A 174 3.15 -20.68 -8.68
N ARG A 175 2.89 -20.68 -7.37
CA ARG A 175 1.54 -20.77 -6.81
C ARG A 175 0.75 -19.47 -6.96
N MET A 176 1.40 -18.31 -6.96
CA MET A 176 0.70 -17.05 -7.24
C MET A 176 0.19 -17.00 -8.68
N VAL A 177 1.04 -17.39 -9.65
CA VAL A 177 0.65 -17.50 -11.07
C VAL A 177 -0.48 -18.51 -11.23
N ALA A 178 -0.44 -19.62 -10.50
CA ALA A 178 -1.46 -20.64 -10.64
C ALA A 178 -2.77 -20.35 -9.89
N ASN A 179 -2.77 -19.46 -8.90
CA ASN A 179 -3.98 -19.00 -8.21
C ASN A 179 -4.63 -17.82 -8.95
N PHE A 180 -5.00 -18.03 -10.23
CA PHE A 180 -5.63 -16.98 -11.05
C PHE A 180 -6.87 -16.36 -10.40
N LYS A 181 -7.60 -17.15 -9.58
CA LYS A 181 -8.76 -16.69 -8.79
C LYS A 181 -8.40 -15.58 -7.82
N LEU A 182 -7.22 -15.62 -7.20
CA LEU A 182 -6.72 -14.57 -6.31
C LEU A 182 -6.55 -13.25 -7.08
N VAL A 183 -5.95 -13.33 -8.27
CA VAL A 183 -5.71 -12.16 -9.15
C VAL A 183 -7.03 -11.56 -9.62
N LEU A 184 -7.98 -12.40 -10.07
CA LEU A 184 -9.31 -11.92 -10.47
C LEU A 184 -10.07 -11.28 -9.30
N TYR A 185 -9.97 -11.87 -8.11
CA TYR A 185 -10.61 -11.34 -6.91
C TYR A 185 -10.01 -9.98 -6.51
N GLN A 186 -8.69 -9.85 -6.58
CA GLN A 186 -7.99 -8.57 -6.37
C GLN A 186 -8.43 -7.51 -7.39
N ILE A 187 -8.48 -7.86 -8.68
CA ILE A 187 -8.95 -6.93 -9.73
C ILE A 187 -10.39 -6.51 -9.45
N PHE A 188 -11.28 -7.45 -9.13
CA PHE A 188 -12.68 -7.16 -8.85
C PHE A 188 -12.85 -6.18 -7.68
N ILE A 189 -12.13 -6.40 -6.58
CA ILE A 189 -12.22 -5.54 -5.41
C ILE A 189 -11.58 -4.18 -5.63
N VAL A 190 -10.38 -4.13 -6.21
CA VAL A 190 -9.71 -2.85 -6.46
C VAL A 190 -10.53 -2.01 -7.45
N THR A 191 -11.04 -2.62 -8.51
CA THR A 191 -11.90 -1.93 -9.49
C THR A 191 -13.22 -1.49 -8.85
N GLY A 192 -13.89 -2.38 -8.12
CA GLY A 192 -15.17 -2.07 -7.47
C GLY A 192 -15.05 -0.99 -6.40
N MET A 193 -14.03 -1.05 -5.55
CA MET A 193 -13.77 -0.05 -4.51
C MET A 193 -13.28 1.28 -5.11
N SER A 194 -12.42 1.24 -6.13
CA SER A 194 -11.99 2.46 -6.84
C SER A 194 -13.17 3.14 -7.54
N PHE A 195 -14.05 2.36 -8.17
CA PHE A 195 -15.28 2.86 -8.78
C PHE A 195 -16.23 3.44 -7.73
N SER A 196 -16.41 2.77 -6.60
CA SER A 196 -17.22 3.26 -5.48
C SER A 196 -16.65 4.57 -4.90
N LEU A 197 -15.33 4.66 -4.75
CA LEU A 197 -14.64 5.87 -4.32
C LEU A 197 -14.81 6.99 -5.34
N LEU A 198 -14.66 6.72 -6.64
CA LEU A 198 -14.91 7.68 -7.73
C LEU A 198 -16.35 8.18 -7.75
N LEU A 199 -17.34 7.33 -7.48
CA LEU A 199 -18.74 7.74 -7.39
C LEU A 199 -18.99 8.62 -6.15
N LEU A 200 -18.46 8.21 -4.99
CA LEU A 200 -18.55 8.98 -3.74
C LEU A 200 -17.84 10.34 -3.83
N THR A 201 -16.79 10.43 -4.65
CA THR A 201 -16.04 11.65 -4.93
C THR A 201 -16.90 12.75 -5.51
N ALA A 202 -17.76 12.37 -6.47
CA ALA A 202 -18.63 13.34 -7.12
C ALA A 202 -19.59 14.00 -6.10
N TRP A 203 -19.69 13.45 -4.88
CA TRP A 203 -20.62 13.86 -3.84
C TRP A 203 -19.94 14.47 -2.61
N THR A 204 -18.75 13.99 -2.21
CA THR A 204 -18.00 14.49 -1.06
C THR A 204 -16.50 14.35 -1.34
N ALA A 205 -15.66 15.37 -1.07
CA ALA A 205 -14.21 15.27 -1.29
C ALA A 205 -13.46 14.42 -0.23
N MET A 206 -14.15 14.06 0.87
CA MET A 206 -13.64 13.27 2.00
C MET A 206 -13.23 11.80 1.75
N PRO A 207 -13.85 11.01 0.84
CA PRO A 207 -13.58 9.58 0.66
C PRO A 207 -12.17 9.26 0.21
N PHE A 208 -11.45 10.23 -0.37
CA PHE A 208 -10.17 9.98 -1.02
C PHE A 208 -8.99 9.78 -0.10
N MET A 209 -9.01 10.37 1.09
CA MET A 209 -7.97 10.15 2.09
C MET A 209 -7.92 8.67 2.53
N PHE A 210 -9.03 7.93 2.36
CA PHE A 210 -9.11 6.51 2.68
C PHE A 210 -8.72 5.59 1.52
N SER A 211 -8.57 6.10 0.30
CA SER A 211 -8.11 5.30 -0.85
C SER A 211 -6.80 4.53 -0.63
N PRO A 212 -5.76 5.06 0.06
CA PRO A 212 -4.55 4.30 0.37
C PRO A 212 -4.78 3.16 1.38
N LEU A 213 -5.91 3.12 2.09
CA LEU A 213 -6.26 1.94 2.91
C LEU A 213 -6.55 0.71 2.04
N MET A 214 -6.96 0.89 0.78
CA MET A 214 -7.09 -0.21 -0.18
C MET A 214 -5.74 -0.89 -0.42
N THR A 215 -4.66 -0.13 -0.52
CA THR A 215 -3.29 -0.65 -0.67
C THR A 215 -2.89 -1.49 0.54
N VAL A 216 -3.17 -1.02 1.76
CA VAL A 216 -2.92 -1.78 3.00
C VAL A 216 -3.73 -3.08 3.00
N TRP A 217 -5.01 -2.98 2.65
CA TRP A 217 -5.92 -4.11 2.65
C TRP A 217 -5.54 -5.18 1.62
N VAL A 218 -5.25 -4.79 0.38
CA VAL A 218 -4.81 -5.70 -0.68
C VAL A 218 -3.49 -6.37 -0.29
N ALA A 219 -2.54 -5.62 0.27
CA ALA A 219 -1.27 -6.18 0.72
C ALA A 219 -1.46 -7.27 1.79
N LEU A 220 -2.34 -7.02 2.76
CA LEU A 220 -2.70 -7.98 3.80
C LEU A 220 -3.44 -9.19 3.25
N PHE A 221 -4.39 -8.98 2.35
CA PHE A 221 -5.12 -10.05 1.70
C PHE A 221 -4.15 -11.00 0.99
N VAL A 222 -3.25 -10.47 0.16
CA VAL A 222 -2.23 -11.25 -0.55
C VAL A 222 -1.29 -11.96 0.44
N PHE A 223 -0.84 -11.26 1.48
CA PHE A 223 0.03 -11.82 2.52
C PHE A 223 -0.61 -13.02 3.22
N LEU A 224 -1.84 -12.86 3.72
CA LEU A 224 -2.58 -13.92 4.41
C LEU A 224 -2.90 -15.09 3.48
N SER A 225 -3.26 -14.83 2.22
CA SER A 225 -3.49 -15.89 1.23
C SER A 225 -2.23 -16.73 0.98
N ILE A 226 -1.07 -16.10 0.79
CA ILE A 226 0.19 -16.82 0.58
C ILE A 226 0.55 -17.63 1.81
N TYR A 227 0.45 -17.04 3.00
CA TYR A 227 0.75 -17.75 4.24
C TYR A 227 -0.20 -18.93 4.48
N ARG A 228 -1.50 -18.79 4.19
CA ARG A 228 -2.47 -19.89 4.27
C ARG A 228 -2.09 -21.02 3.31
N ILE A 229 -1.66 -20.69 2.08
CA ILE A 229 -1.24 -21.66 1.06
C ILE A 229 0.06 -22.38 1.46
N GLU A 230 1.02 -21.66 2.04
CA GLU A 230 2.34 -22.22 2.37
C GLU A 230 2.34 -23.02 3.69
N ASN A 231 1.72 -22.47 4.73
CA ASN A 231 1.81 -23.00 6.09
C ASN A 231 0.51 -23.68 6.57
N GLY A 232 -0.58 -23.57 5.82
CA GLY A 232 -1.90 -24.10 6.23
C GLY A 232 -2.49 -23.39 7.46
N SER A 233 -1.83 -22.36 8.00
CA SER A 233 -2.29 -21.66 9.20
C SER A 233 -3.54 -20.81 8.91
N PRO A 234 -4.51 -20.76 9.82
CA PRO A 234 -5.66 -19.88 9.67
C PRO A 234 -5.23 -18.39 9.72
N PRO A 235 -5.89 -17.49 8.96
CA PRO A 235 -5.50 -16.09 8.87
C PRO A 235 -5.53 -15.36 10.22
N GLU A 236 -6.42 -15.76 11.14
CA GLU A 236 -6.55 -15.19 12.48
C GLU A 236 -5.31 -15.42 13.34
N PHE A 237 -4.68 -16.59 13.21
CA PHE A 237 -3.46 -16.90 13.95
C PHE A 237 -2.32 -15.95 13.55
N ILE A 238 -2.21 -15.65 12.25
CA ILE A 238 -1.21 -14.73 11.70
C ILE A 238 -1.52 -13.30 12.14
N LEU A 239 -2.78 -12.87 12.06
CA LEU A 239 -3.22 -11.55 12.53
C LEU A 239 -3.00 -11.36 14.03
N HIS A 240 -3.25 -12.39 14.83
CA HIS A 240 -2.94 -12.38 16.27
C HIS A 240 -1.43 -12.28 16.51
N GLY A 241 -0.62 -13.01 15.74
CA GLY A 241 0.84 -12.87 15.76
C GLY A 241 1.28 -11.44 15.49
N ILE A 242 0.77 -10.81 14.43
CA ILE A 242 1.04 -9.40 14.11
C ILE A 242 0.63 -8.48 15.28
N ALA A 243 -0.54 -8.69 15.88
CA ALA A 243 -1.04 -7.87 16.98
C ALA A 243 -0.24 -7.99 18.29
N THR A 244 0.46 -9.11 18.47
CA THR A 244 1.23 -9.43 19.69
C THR A 244 2.73 -9.22 19.53
N VAL A 245 3.25 -9.09 18.30
CA VAL A 245 4.67 -8.79 18.06
C VAL A 245 5.02 -7.42 18.67
N GLY A 246 5.93 -7.45 19.64
CA GLY A 246 6.36 -6.27 20.41
C GLY A 246 5.65 -6.09 21.76
N LYS A 247 4.63 -6.90 22.08
CA LYS A 247 4.08 -7.00 23.46
C LYS A 247 4.83 -8.00 24.33
N VAL A 248 5.61 -8.90 23.71
CA VAL A 248 6.55 -9.78 24.43
C VAL A 248 7.83 -8.99 24.72
N ASN A 249 7.76 -8.13 25.73
CA ASN A 249 8.81 -7.82 26.71
C ASN A 249 8.47 -6.52 27.46
N ARG A 250 7.81 -6.66 28.61
CA ARG A 250 8.33 -6.27 29.92
C ARG A 250 7.66 -7.13 30.98
#